data_AF-A0A969IJM2-F1
#
_entry.id   AF-A0A969IJM2-F1
#
_cell.length_a   1.000
_cell.length_b   1.000
_cell.length_c   1.000
_cell.angle_alpha   90.00
_cell.angle_beta   90.00
_cell.angle_gamma   90.00
#
_symmetry.space_group_name_H-M   'P 1'
#
loop_
_entity.id
_entity.type
_entity.pdbx_description
1 polymer ?
#
loop_
_entity_poly.entity_id
_entity_poly.type
_entity_poly.pdbx_seq_one_letter_code
_entity_poly.pdbx_strand_id
1 'polypeptide(L)'
;MRLILRFALPLLCVLGIMAGVLTPVADGFIGRWFQRDVEMRSRLIFSSVRDSLTRLIHDASRQQIERLFNRIAEDERVLAVAWCTPTGQLQEASKAWPQTLRCTPSPPGAEPTFSTEALGRGTVLSATFPLSAEDGGQGSLVILNDMSFAANRSVTARLYLMGFLALLGVAAAGVTVLMAQLTLRGWIRSVRQSLQGASPGSARRGNDPQIAPVIAEIRQLLRDLDISRRTSAGIRVDWSPDSLRRVLDNELPGVEILVVSNREPYVHTHAPDGRVVLQRPASGLVTALEPIMRACRGTWIAHGSGTADRETVDSRDRIAVPPADPIYTLRRIWLSDKEQEGYYYGLANEGLWPLCHITFVRPVFREPDWEQYVAVNRKFAEAVVREASRDDPIVLVQDYHFALVPRMIRERLPQATIVTFWHIPWPNSELFGICPWREQILDGLLGSSIVGFHTQLHCNNFIETADRFMQSHIDREHATISVGGRHTLVRPYPISIAWPPAPLEGQAPVPECRATVFSRYQLRADMLLGVGVGAFDFTKGIPDPRSHSDVLEGTAQAQAGRSFRECLQGHLKHDAGQV
;
A
#
# COMPACT_ATOMS: atom_id res chain seq x y z
N MET A 1 27.46 41.61 -2.14
CA MET A 1 26.32 42.19 -1.38
C MET A 1 25.00 42.23 -2.15
N ARG A 2 24.93 42.72 -3.40
CA ARG A 2 23.64 42.87 -4.13
C ARG A 2 22.87 41.57 -4.40
N LEU A 3 23.54 40.43 -4.53
CA LEU A 3 22.86 39.13 -4.74
C LEU A 3 22.23 38.58 -3.45
N ILE A 4 22.90 38.75 -2.31
CA ILE A 4 22.43 38.26 -1.00
C ILE A 4 21.12 38.95 -0.61
N LEU A 5 21.03 40.28 -0.83
CA LEU A 5 19.81 41.03 -0.56
C LEU A 5 18.62 40.59 -1.43
N ARG A 6 18.86 40.13 -2.67
CA ARG A 6 17.78 39.73 -3.59
C ARG A 6 17.07 38.44 -3.17
N PHE A 7 17.75 37.54 -2.45
CA PHE A 7 17.19 36.26 -2.04
C PHE A 7 16.85 36.21 -0.55
N ALA A 8 17.58 36.93 0.30
CA ALA A 8 17.31 36.96 1.73
C ALA A 8 16.05 37.77 2.07
N LEU A 9 15.80 38.89 1.37
CA LEU A 9 14.67 39.77 1.67
C LEU A 9 13.31 39.09 1.40
N PRO A 10 13.08 38.44 0.24
CA PRO A 10 11.82 37.74 -0.01
C PRO A 10 11.59 36.56 0.95
N LEU A 11 12.65 35.82 1.29
CA LEU A 11 12.59 34.71 2.22
C LEU A 11 12.18 35.18 3.63
N LEU A 12 12.77 36.28 4.11
CA LEU A 12 12.40 36.88 5.39
C LEU A 12 10.95 37.41 5.38
N CYS A 13 10.50 37.99 4.27
CA CYS A 13 9.11 38.41 4.12
C CYS A 13 8.14 37.23 4.17
N VAL A 14 8.43 36.13 3.47
CA VAL A 14 7.59 34.92 3.48
C VAL A 14 7.55 34.30 4.87
N LEU A 15 8.69 34.20 5.56
CA LEU A 15 8.75 33.68 6.92
C LEU A 15 7.99 34.57 7.92
N GLY A 16 8.05 35.89 7.75
CA GLY A 16 7.27 36.84 8.55
C GLY A 16 5.75 36.69 8.36
N ILE A 17 5.30 36.54 7.11
CA ILE A 17 3.89 36.28 6.80
C ILE A 17 3.44 34.95 7.39
N MET A 18 4.24 33.89 7.21
CA MET A 18 3.95 32.56 7.74
C MET A 18 3.85 32.58 9.27
N ALA A 19 4.77 33.26 9.97
CA ALA A 19 4.70 33.45 11.42
C ALA A 19 3.43 34.20 11.85
N GLY A 20 3.05 35.25 11.11
CA GLY A 20 1.82 36.01 11.37
C GLY A 20 0.55 35.16 11.24
N VAL A 21 0.52 34.23 10.30
CA VAL A 21 -0.63 33.32 10.07
C VAL A 21 -0.66 32.16 11.07
N LEU A 22 0.48 31.55 11.39
CA LEU A 22 0.53 30.39 12.28
C LEU A 22 0.29 30.73 13.76
N THR A 23 0.67 31.93 14.20
CA THR A 23 0.51 32.35 15.61
C THR A 23 -0.94 32.28 16.11
N PRO A 24 -1.95 32.91 15.46
CA PRO A 24 -3.33 32.85 15.94
C PRO A 24 -3.93 31.44 15.90
N VAL A 25 -3.49 30.60 14.95
CA VAL A 25 -3.94 29.20 14.84
C VAL A 25 -3.38 28.37 16.02
N ALA A 26 -2.11 28.56 16.35
CA ALA A 26 -1.48 27.90 17.49
C ALA A 26 -2.12 28.33 18.81
N ASP A 27 -2.37 29.63 19.00
CA ASP A 27 -3.02 30.17 20.21
C ASP A 27 -4.42 29.58 20.40
N GLY A 28 -5.23 29.52 19.33
CA GLY A 28 -6.58 28.94 19.37
C GLY A 28 -6.61 27.42 19.57
N PHE A 29 -5.57 26.69 19.14
CA PHE A 29 -5.46 25.26 19.38
C PHE A 29 -5.03 24.97 20.83
N ILE A 30 -4.00 25.65 21.31
CA ILE A 30 -3.44 25.48 22.66
C ILE A 30 -4.50 25.83 23.72
N GLY A 31 -5.22 26.94 23.56
CA GLY A 31 -6.28 27.34 24.50
C GLY A 31 -7.39 26.31 24.64
N ARG A 32 -7.91 25.79 23.52
CA ARG A 32 -8.95 24.74 23.51
C ARG A 32 -8.47 23.42 24.10
N TRP A 33 -7.21 23.06 23.87
CA TRP A 33 -6.62 21.85 24.42
C TRP A 33 -6.53 21.92 25.95
N PHE A 34 -6.04 23.03 26.50
CA PHE A 34 -5.96 23.22 27.95
C PHE A 34 -7.35 23.28 28.61
N GLN A 35 -8.32 23.93 27.97
CA GLN A 35 -9.69 23.94 28.48
C GLN A 35 -10.25 22.52 28.59
N ARG A 36 -10.11 21.69 27.54
CA ARG A 36 -10.55 20.28 27.58
C ARG A 36 -9.83 19.45 28.63
N ASP A 37 -8.52 19.66 28.85
CA ASP A 37 -7.78 18.97 29.92
C ASP A 37 -8.35 19.28 31.30
N VAL A 38 -8.64 20.55 31.58
CA VAL A 38 -9.22 20.97 32.87
C VAL A 38 -10.67 20.48 33.04
N GLU A 39 -11.47 20.46 31.97
CA GLU A 39 -12.81 19.89 31.98
C GLU A 39 -12.81 18.39 32.30
N MET A 40 -11.90 17.61 31.68
CA MET A 40 -11.75 16.18 31.94
C MET A 40 -11.32 15.89 33.39
N ARG A 41 -10.37 16.66 33.93
CA ARG A 41 -9.94 16.53 35.33
C ARG A 41 -11.06 16.83 36.31
N SER A 42 -11.83 17.90 36.05
CA SER A 42 -12.98 18.26 36.89
C SER A 42 -14.03 17.14 36.94
N ARG A 43 -14.28 16.47 35.80
CA ARG A 43 -15.16 15.29 35.73
C ARG A 43 -14.61 14.11 36.56
N LEU A 44 -13.30 13.86 36.52
CA LEU A 44 -12.66 12.81 37.30
C LEU A 44 -12.77 13.08 38.80
N ILE A 45 -12.46 14.31 39.24
CA ILE A 45 -12.59 14.74 40.65
C ILE A 45 -14.04 14.53 41.11
N PHE A 46 -15.02 15.02 40.34
CA PHE A 46 -16.44 14.82 40.63
C PHE A 46 -16.79 13.34 40.76
N SER A 47 -16.42 12.49 39.79
CA SER A 47 -16.74 11.07 39.81
C SER A 47 -16.16 10.32 41.02
N SER A 48 -14.96 10.72 41.47
CA SER A 48 -14.29 10.10 42.61
C SER A 48 -14.89 10.50 43.97
N VAL A 49 -15.45 11.71 44.05
CA VAL A 49 -15.95 12.30 45.29
C VAL A 49 -17.47 12.14 45.43
N ARG A 50 -18.21 11.97 44.32
CA ARG A 50 -19.67 11.92 44.27
C ARG A 50 -20.28 11.06 45.37
N ASP A 51 -19.93 9.78 45.44
CA ASP A 51 -20.58 8.84 46.36
C ASP A 51 -20.20 9.09 47.84
N SER A 52 -19.03 9.70 48.08
CA SER A 52 -18.64 10.15 49.42
C SER A 52 -19.36 11.42 49.82
N LEU A 53 -19.53 12.36 48.89
CA LEU A 53 -20.22 13.62 49.12
C LEU A 53 -21.73 13.42 49.31
N THR A 54 -22.38 12.56 48.52
CA THR A 54 -23.81 12.24 48.67
C THR A 54 -24.10 11.67 50.07
N ARG A 55 -23.21 10.80 50.59
CA ARG A 55 -23.31 10.27 51.96
C ARG A 55 -23.14 11.37 53.02
N LEU A 56 -22.13 12.23 52.88
CA LEU A 56 -21.89 13.32 53.83
C LEU A 56 -23.00 14.38 53.84
N ILE A 57 -23.64 14.61 52.69
CA ILE A 57 -24.83 15.47 52.57
C ILE A 57 -26.02 14.83 53.30
N HIS A 58 -26.22 13.52 53.16
CA HIS A 58 -27.27 12.79 53.86
C HIS A 58 -27.08 12.81 55.39
N ASP A 59 -25.85 12.59 55.86
CA ASP A 59 -25.50 12.62 57.28
C ASP A 59 -25.48 14.04 57.90
N ALA A 60 -25.79 15.08 57.12
CA ALA A 60 -25.80 16.50 57.51
C ALA A 60 -24.50 16.99 58.19
N SER A 61 -23.36 16.37 57.88
CA SER A 61 -22.09 16.59 58.56
C SER A 61 -21.26 17.70 57.91
N ARG A 62 -21.63 18.96 58.19
CA ARG A 62 -20.97 20.16 57.62
C ARG A 62 -19.45 20.15 57.79
N GLN A 63 -18.96 19.75 58.96
CA GLN A 63 -17.52 19.74 59.27
C GLN A 63 -16.74 18.73 58.41
N GLN A 64 -17.35 17.60 58.03
CA GLN A 64 -16.71 16.62 57.15
C GLN A 64 -16.73 17.05 55.69
N ILE A 65 -17.80 17.73 55.25
CA ILE A 65 -17.89 18.33 53.91
C ILE A 65 -16.80 19.40 53.74
N GLU A 66 -16.63 20.28 54.72
CA GLU A 66 -15.58 21.32 54.68
C GLU A 66 -14.17 20.72 54.61
N ARG A 67 -13.90 19.66 55.39
CA ARG A 67 -12.59 18.95 55.33
C ARG A 67 -12.35 18.30 53.97
N LEU A 68 -13.38 17.73 53.35
CA LEU A 68 -13.29 17.14 52.02
C LEU A 68 -13.00 18.20 50.96
N PHE A 69 -13.72 19.34 50.99
CA PHE A 69 -13.51 20.43 50.04
C PHE A 69 -12.14 21.09 50.18
N ASN A 70 -11.65 21.28 51.41
CA ASN A 70 -10.31 21.79 51.63
C ASN A 70 -9.23 20.83 51.10
N ARG A 71 -9.38 19.51 51.27
CA ARG A 71 -8.45 18.51 50.70
C ARG A 71 -8.44 18.53 49.17
N ILE A 72 -9.60 18.73 48.53
CA ILE A 72 -9.67 18.82 47.07
C ILE A 72 -9.02 20.13 46.58
N ALA A 73 -9.15 21.22 47.34
CA ALA A 73 -8.52 22.51 47.06
C ALA A 73 -7.01 22.56 47.43
N GLU A 74 -6.42 21.48 47.93
CA GLU A 74 -4.96 21.37 48.10
C GLU A 74 -4.24 21.01 46.78
N ASP A 75 -4.98 20.53 45.76
CA ASP A 75 -4.41 20.30 44.43
C ASP A 75 -4.03 21.62 43.76
N GLU A 76 -2.82 21.70 43.19
CA GLU A 76 -2.25 22.91 42.58
C GLU A 76 -3.15 23.56 41.50
N ARG A 77 -4.10 22.81 40.91
CA ARG A 77 -4.96 23.31 39.83
C ARG A 77 -6.40 23.62 40.26
N VAL A 78 -6.80 23.22 41.46
CA VAL A 78 -8.15 23.47 41.99
C VAL A 78 -8.09 24.63 42.97
N LEU A 79 -8.68 25.77 42.59
CA LEU A 79 -8.70 26.96 43.43
C LEU A 79 -9.66 26.83 44.60
N ALA A 80 -10.86 26.31 44.34
CA ALA A 80 -11.89 26.16 45.36
C ALA A 80 -12.99 25.19 44.92
N VAL A 81 -13.72 24.65 45.89
CA VAL A 81 -14.87 23.77 45.66
C VAL A 81 -16.03 24.23 46.54
N ALA A 82 -17.24 24.17 46.01
CA ALA A 82 -18.45 24.50 46.74
C ALA A 82 -19.63 23.58 46.40
N TRP A 83 -20.53 23.42 47.36
CA TRP A 83 -21.83 22.81 47.16
C TRP A 83 -22.94 23.87 47.25
N CYS A 84 -23.81 23.86 46.25
CA CYS A 84 -24.86 24.84 46.09
C CYS A 84 -26.23 24.16 45.92
N THR A 85 -27.28 24.84 46.36
CA THR A 85 -28.67 24.39 46.16
C THR A 85 -29.07 24.48 44.68
N PRO A 86 -30.21 23.87 44.27
CA PRO A 86 -30.73 24.00 42.90
C PRO A 86 -31.10 25.44 42.54
N THR A 87 -31.38 26.27 43.55
CA THR A 87 -31.65 27.71 43.43
C THR A 87 -30.40 28.58 43.34
N GLY A 88 -29.20 27.98 43.35
CA GLY A 88 -27.92 28.70 43.26
C GLY A 88 -27.44 29.33 44.58
N GLN A 89 -27.98 28.93 45.73
CA GLN A 89 -27.49 29.38 47.03
C GLN A 89 -26.32 28.52 47.50
N LEU A 90 -25.23 29.16 47.90
CA LEU A 90 -24.06 28.51 48.48
C LEU A 90 -24.42 27.92 49.84
N GLN A 91 -24.19 26.61 50.03
CA GLN A 91 -24.42 25.93 51.31
C GLN A 91 -23.12 25.76 52.08
N GLU A 92 -22.15 25.10 51.46
CA GLU A 92 -20.84 24.80 52.05
C GLU A 92 -19.74 24.96 51.00
N ALA A 93 -18.57 25.44 51.40
CA ALA A 93 -17.45 25.71 50.48
C ALA A 93 -16.09 25.50 51.14
N SER A 94 -15.06 25.27 50.32
CA SER A 94 -13.67 25.32 50.77
C SER A 94 -13.30 26.73 51.24
N LYS A 95 -12.31 26.83 52.14
CA LYS A 95 -11.82 28.11 52.68
C LYS A 95 -11.32 29.10 51.61
N ALA A 96 -10.84 28.58 50.48
CA ALA A 96 -10.34 29.36 49.35
C ALA A 96 -11.45 29.88 48.41
N TRP A 97 -12.74 29.65 48.73
CA TRP A 97 -13.85 30.09 47.88
C TRP A 97 -13.95 31.63 47.78
N PRO A 98 -13.95 32.21 46.56
CA PRO A 98 -14.07 33.65 46.38
C PRO A 98 -15.47 34.15 46.79
N GLN A 99 -15.53 35.12 47.71
CA GLN A 99 -16.80 35.71 48.18
C GLN A 99 -17.57 36.46 47.08
N THR A 100 -16.90 36.83 45.98
CA THR A 100 -17.49 37.53 44.85
C THR A 100 -18.22 36.62 43.87
N LEU A 101 -18.03 35.29 43.96
CA LEU A 101 -18.57 34.34 42.99
C LEU A 101 -19.85 33.69 43.53
N ARG A 102 -20.93 33.79 42.77
CA ARG A 102 -22.23 33.16 43.08
C ARG A 102 -22.34 31.84 42.33
N CYS A 103 -23.05 30.87 42.91
CA CYS A 103 -23.33 29.63 42.21
C CYS A 103 -24.33 29.87 41.07
N THR A 104 -24.08 29.25 39.92
CA THR A 104 -25.06 29.25 38.83
C THR A 104 -26.13 28.18 39.12
N PRO A 105 -27.44 28.50 39.01
CA PRO A 105 -28.50 27.51 39.19
C PRO A 105 -28.35 26.38 38.17
N SER A 106 -28.40 25.13 38.63
CA SER A 106 -28.36 23.95 37.76
C SER A 106 -29.54 23.04 38.10
N PRO A 107 -30.48 22.80 37.17
CA PRO A 107 -31.61 21.92 37.43
C PRO A 107 -31.15 20.45 37.57
N PRO A 108 -31.94 19.61 38.26
CA PRO A 108 -31.64 18.19 38.42
C PRO A 108 -31.60 17.47 37.07
N GLY A 109 -30.59 16.61 36.85
CA GLY A 109 -30.43 15.86 35.60
C GLY A 109 -29.85 16.66 34.42
N ALA A 110 -29.41 17.91 34.63
CA ALA A 110 -28.69 18.68 33.62
C ALA A 110 -27.31 18.07 33.30
N GLU A 111 -26.77 18.38 32.14
CA GLU A 111 -25.38 18.04 31.84
C GLU A 111 -24.39 18.95 32.61
N PRO A 112 -23.19 18.46 32.93
CA PRO A 112 -22.15 19.28 33.52
C PRO A 112 -21.86 20.52 32.67
N THR A 113 -21.93 21.70 33.30
CA THR A 113 -21.74 22.98 32.61
C THR A 113 -20.37 23.56 32.96
N PHE A 114 -19.67 24.08 31.95
CA PHE A 114 -18.35 24.69 32.10
C PHE A 114 -18.41 26.14 31.61
N SER A 115 -18.05 27.09 32.47
CA SER A 115 -17.97 28.51 32.12
C SER A 115 -16.59 29.05 32.50
N THR A 116 -16.07 29.96 31.69
CA THR A 116 -14.84 30.71 32.03
C THR A 116 -15.23 32.08 32.55
N GLU A 117 -14.75 32.43 33.74
CA GLU A 117 -15.03 33.71 34.39
C GLU A 117 -13.72 34.44 34.70
N ALA A 118 -13.76 35.77 34.69
CA ALA A 118 -12.63 36.60 35.07
C ALA A 118 -12.71 36.90 36.58
N LEU A 119 -11.71 36.46 37.34
CA LEU A 119 -11.63 36.68 38.78
C LEU A 119 -10.34 37.45 39.12
N GLY A 120 -10.47 38.75 39.39
CA GLY A 120 -9.32 39.61 39.70
C GLY A 120 -8.35 39.75 38.51
N ARG A 121 -7.13 39.23 38.65
CA ARG A 121 -6.06 39.25 37.62
C ARG A 121 -5.95 37.95 36.80
N GLY A 122 -6.80 36.95 37.06
CA GLY A 122 -6.74 35.65 36.38
C GLY A 122 -8.08 35.25 35.76
N THR A 123 -8.02 34.34 34.80
CA THR A 123 -9.19 33.62 34.27
C THR A 123 -9.34 32.32 35.04
N VAL A 124 -10.56 31.98 35.43
CA VAL A 124 -10.89 30.73 36.13
C VAL A 124 -11.93 29.94 35.35
N LEU A 125 -11.84 28.62 35.37
CA LEU A 125 -12.86 27.73 34.82
C LEU A 125 -13.75 27.23 35.96
N SER A 126 -15.04 27.56 35.89
CA SER A 126 -16.07 27.06 36.78
C SER A 126 -16.75 25.84 36.17
N ALA A 127 -16.64 24.70 36.84
CA ALA A 127 -17.27 23.44 36.44
C ALA A 127 -18.41 23.10 37.41
N THR A 128 -19.64 23.07 36.90
CA THR A 128 -20.85 22.79 37.70
C THR A 128 -21.38 21.39 37.39
N PHE A 129 -21.48 20.56 38.42
CA PHE A 129 -21.94 19.18 38.33
C PHE A 129 -23.21 18.99 39.16
N PRO A 130 -24.35 18.60 38.57
CA PRO A 130 -25.56 18.35 39.33
C PRO A 130 -25.45 17.07 40.17
N LEU A 131 -26.01 17.12 41.37
CA LEU A 131 -26.06 16.05 42.36
C LEU A 131 -27.50 15.83 42.79
N SER A 132 -27.93 14.57 42.74
CA SER A 132 -29.22 14.11 43.27
C SER A 132 -28.95 13.02 44.32
N ALA A 133 -29.32 13.28 45.57
CA ALA A 133 -29.34 12.27 46.62
C ALA A 133 -30.68 11.49 46.57
N GLU A 134 -30.65 10.20 46.95
CA GLU A 134 -31.81 9.30 46.89
C GLU A 134 -32.99 9.77 47.80
N ASP A 135 -32.71 10.51 48.89
CA ASP A 135 -33.71 11.05 49.82
C ASP A 135 -34.12 12.51 49.55
N GLY A 136 -33.97 12.99 48.31
CA GLY A 136 -34.48 14.31 47.90
C GLY A 136 -33.54 15.50 48.13
N GLY A 137 -32.32 15.26 48.60
CA GLY A 137 -31.26 16.27 48.63
C GLY A 137 -30.77 16.59 47.22
N GLN A 138 -31.21 17.71 46.65
CA GLN A 138 -30.81 18.16 45.31
C GLN A 138 -29.82 19.33 45.41
N GLY A 139 -28.80 19.35 44.57
CA GLY A 139 -27.85 20.45 44.51
C GLY A 139 -26.84 20.31 43.39
N SER A 140 -25.78 21.10 43.43
CA SER A 140 -24.68 21.03 42.47
C SER A 140 -23.33 21.22 43.16
N LEU A 141 -22.33 20.48 42.71
CA LEU A 141 -20.94 20.69 43.08
C LEU A 141 -20.30 21.63 42.05
N VAL A 142 -19.73 22.73 42.52
CA VAL A 142 -18.99 23.68 41.70
C VAL A 142 -17.51 23.56 42.02
N ILE A 143 -16.69 23.30 41.00
CA ILE A 143 -15.23 23.23 41.09
C ILE A 143 -14.63 24.39 40.31
N LEU A 144 -13.84 25.23 40.98
CA LEU A 144 -13.11 26.34 40.35
C LEU A 144 -11.68 25.91 40.08
N ASN A 145 -11.23 26.06 38.84
CA ASN A 145 -9.86 25.76 38.42
C ASN A 145 -9.17 27.01 37.90
N ASP A 146 -7.87 27.14 38.16
CA ASP A 146 -7.08 28.26 37.63
C ASP A 146 -6.71 28.03 36.15
N MET A 147 -7.05 29.00 35.29
CA MET A 147 -6.67 29.01 33.87
C MET A 147 -5.53 30.00 33.57
N SER A 148 -5.03 30.75 34.56
CA SER A 148 -3.96 31.75 34.39
C SER A 148 -2.68 31.15 33.78
N PHE A 149 -2.42 29.87 34.04
CA PHE A 149 -1.28 29.12 33.49
C PHE A 149 -1.37 28.91 31.97
N ALA A 150 -2.57 28.78 31.41
CA ALA A 150 -2.76 28.61 29.98
C ALA A 150 -2.38 29.89 29.21
N ALA A 151 -2.66 31.06 29.79
CA ALA A 151 -2.31 32.36 29.21
C ALA A 151 -0.80 32.65 29.25
N ASN A 152 -0.09 32.24 30.30
CA ASN A 152 1.36 32.47 30.38
C ASN A 152 2.18 31.51 29.50
N ARG A 153 1.71 30.28 29.27
CA ARG A 153 2.45 29.31 28.43
C ARG A 153 2.31 29.55 26.92
N SER A 154 1.23 30.18 26.46
CA SER A 154 1.07 30.55 25.04
C SER A 154 2.12 31.58 24.60
N VAL A 155 2.48 32.53 25.47
CA VAL A 155 3.51 33.53 25.19
C VAL A 155 4.90 32.90 25.00
N THR A 156 5.27 31.94 25.86
CA THR A 156 6.54 31.22 25.74
C THR A 156 6.58 30.35 24.48
N ALA A 157 5.47 29.66 24.17
CA ALA A 157 5.36 28.87 22.94
C ALA A 157 5.50 29.75 21.69
N ARG A 158 4.92 30.95 21.70
CA ARG A 158 5.06 31.95 20.64
C ARG A 158 6.51 32.39 20.44
N LEU A 159 7.23 32.66 21.52
CA LEU A 159 8.65 33.03 21.45
C LEU A 159 9.51 31.90 20.88
N TYR A 160 9.27 30.64 21.28
CA TYR A 160 9.99 29.49 20.72
C TYR A 160 9.69 29.27 19.24
N LEU A 161 8.43 29.38 18.82
CA LEU A 161 8.04 29.23 17.43
C LEU A 161 8.68 30.31 16.55
N MET A 162 8.66 31.57 17.01
CA MET A 162 9.32 32.68 16.31
C MET A 162 10.83 32.47 16.23
N GLY A 163 11.47 32.05 17.32
CA GLY A 163 12.90 31.74 17.34
C GLY A 163 13.28 30.60 16.39
N PHE A 164 12.48 29.54 16.34
CA PHE A 164 12.69 28.40 15.45
C PHE A 164 12.56 28.80 13.97
N LEU A 165 11.53 29.56 13.61
CA LEU A 165 11.35 30.04 12.23
C LEU A 165 12.47 30.99 11.79
N ALA A 166 12.95 31.85 12.70
CA ALA A 166 14.09 32.72 12.43
C ALA A 166 15.37 31.91 12.17
N LEU A 167 15.65 30.89 12.99
CA LEU A 167 16.79 29.99 12.81
C LEU A 167 16.73 29.26 11.47
N LEU A 168 15.56 28.72 11.11
CA LEU A 168 15.33 28.03 9.85
C LEU A 168 15.59 28.97 8.65
N GLY A 169 15.15 30.23 8.75
CA GLY A 169 15.40 31.25 7.73
C GLY A 169 16.89 31.55 7.53
N VAL A 170 17.64 31.68 8.63
CA VAL A 170 19.10 31.90 8.58
C VAL A 170 19.81 30.69 7.95
N ALA A 171 19.41 29.46 8.32
CA ALA A 171 19.98 28.24 7.76
C ALA A 171 19.71 28.13 6.25
N ALA A 172 18.47 28.35 5.81
CA ALA A 172 18.09 28.30 4.40
C ALA A 172 18.82 29.38 3.57
N ALA A 173 18.97 30.59 4.10
CA ALA A 173 19.77 31.65 3.48
C ALA A 173 21.25 31.24 3.36
N GLY A 174 21.81 30.63 4.40
CA GLY A 174 23.18 30.12 4.42
C GLY A 174 23.43 29.05 3.34
N VAL A 175 22.54 28.06 3.22
CA VAL A 175 22.60 27.02 2.19
C VAL A 175 22.50 27.61 0.79
N THR A 176 21.58 28.56 0.60
CA THR A 176 21.40 29.23 -0.71
C THR A 176 22.66 29.99 -1.13
N VAL A 177 23.30 30.71 -0.20
CA VAL A 177 24.56 31.42 -0.45
C VAL A 177 25.71 30.44 -0.73
N LEU A 178 25.79 29.33 0.01
CA LEU A 178 26.79 28.29 -0.20
C LEU A 178 26.66 27.67 -1.59
N MET A 179 25.44 27.34 -2.01
CA MET A 179 25.17 26.76 -3.34
C MET A 179 25.48 27.75 -4.47
N ALA A 180 25.15 29.03 -4.27
CA ALA A 180 25.53 30.10 -5.21
C ALA A 180 27.06 30.27 -5.31
N GLN A 181 27.79 30.12 -4.20
CA GLN A 181 29.26 30.17 -4.24
C GLN A 181 29.89 28.95 -4.90
N LEU A 182 29.34 27.75 -4.67
CA LEU A 182 29.83 26.51 -5.28
C LEU A 182 29.62 26.50 -6.80
N THR A 183 28.46 26.94 -7.27
CA THR A 183 28.16 27.07 -8.70
C THR A 183 29.04 28.11 -9.38
N LEU A 184 29.28 29.27 -8.75
CA LEU A 184 30.20 30.29 -9.28
C LEU A 184 31.65 29.79 -9.33
N ARG A 185 32.10 29.06 -8.31
CA ARG A 185 33.44 28.45 -8.28
C ARG A 185 33.59 27.34 -9.32
N GLY A 186 32.56 26.53 -9.53
CA GLY A 186 32.52 25.50 -10.58
C GLY A 186 32.60 26.11 -11.98
N TRP A 187 31.84 27.18 -12.23
CA TRP A 187 31.84 27.89 -13.51
C TRP A 187 33.19 28.56 -13.83
N ILE A 188 33.82 29.22 -12.85
CA ILE A 188 35.16 29.83 -13.03
C ILE A 188 36.23 28.77 -13.33
N ARG A 189 36.16 27.57 -12.73
CA ARG A 189 37.07 26.47 -13.05
C ARG A 189 36.85 25.93 -14.47
N SER A 190 35.60 25.79 -14.89
CA SER A 190 35.23 25.30 -16.22
C SER A 190 35.61 26.29 -17.34
N VAL A 191 35.47 27.59 -17.09
CA VAL A 191 35.93 28.65 -18.00
C VAL A 191 37.46 28.70 -18.09
N ARG A 192 38.18 28.49 -16.97
CA ARG A 192 39.64 28.42 -16.97
C ARG A 192 40.18 27.21 -17.73
N GLN A 193 39.50 26.08 -17.67
CA GLN A 193 39.84 24.88 -18.45
C GLN A 193 39.52 25.05 -19.94
N SER A 194 38.41 25.71 -20.28
CA SER A 194 38.06 25.99 -21.68
C SER A 194 39.02 26.99 -22.35
N LEU A 195 39.57 27.94 -21.60
CA LEU A 195 40.58 28.88 -22.09
C LEU A 195 41.99 28.29 -22.20
N GLN A 196 42.27 27.17 -21.52
CA GLN A 196 43.55 26.44 -21.62
C GLN A 196 43.51 25.30 -22.66
N GLY A 197 42.34 24.93 -23.17
CA GLY A 197 42.15 23.88 -24.19
C GLY A 197 42.05 24.38 -25.64
N ALA A 198 42.11 25.69 -25.90
CA ALA A 198 41.98 26.23 -27.25
C ALA A 198 43.32 26.16 -28.02
N SER A 199 43.70 24.96 -28.43
CA SER A 199 44.64 24.75 -29.54
C SER A 199 43.82 24.47 -30.81
N PRO A 200 43.96 25.24 -31.91
CA PRO A 200 43.10 25.10 -33.06
C PRO A 200 43.54 23.91 -33.91
N GLY A 201 42.87 22.77 -33.74
CA GLY A 201 43.12 21.62 -34.60
C GLY A 201 42.43 20.34 -34.15
N SER A 202 41.33 20.03 -34.85
CA SER A 202 40.76 18.70 -35.10
C SER A 202 39.36 18.48 -34.56
N ALA A 203 38.39 18.58 -35.48
CA ALA A 203 37.14 17.88 -35.38
C ALA A 203 37.43 16.38 -35.47
N ARG A 204 37.24 15.65 -34.37
CA ARG A 204 37.06 14.20 -34.40
C ARG A 204 35.92 13.82 -33.48
N ARG A 205 34.86 13.28 -34.09
CA ARG A 205 33.84 12.47 -33.42
C ARG A 205 34.57 11.33 -32.70
N GLY A 206 34.49 11.31 -31.38
CA GLY A 206 35.00 10.23 -30.56
C GLY A 206 34.13 10.07 -29.32
N ASN A 207 33.66 8.85 -29.07
CA ASN A 207 33.13 8.42 -27.79
C ASN A 207 34.14 8.82 -26.70
N ASP A 208 33.78 9.84 -25.92
CA ASP A 208 34.59 10.29 -24.79
C ASP A 208 34.25 9.40 -23.57
N PRO A 209 35.20 8.60 -23.04
CA PRO A 209 34.98 7.71 -21.90
C PRO A 209 34.55 8.45 -20.62
N GLN A 210 34.73 9.77 -20.58
CA GLN A 210 34.36 10.60 -19.44
C GLN A 210 32.88 11.04 -19.45
N ILE A 211 32.21 11.01 -20.61
CA ILE A 211 30.81 11.46 -20.76
C ILE A 211 29.81 10.29 -20.62
N ALA A 212 30.26 9.04 -20.84
CA ALA A 212 29.45 7.83 -20.65
C ALA A 212 28.81 7.71 -19.25
N PRO A 213 29.53 7.93 -18.12
CA PRO A 213 28.91 7.86 -16.79
C PRO A 213 27.89 8.98 -16.56
N VAL A 214 28.16 10.19 -17.06
CA VAL A 214 27.26 11.34 -16.92
C VAL A 214 25.98 11.14 -17.73
N ILE A 215 26.06 10.55 -18.92
CA ILE A 215 24.88 10.18 -19.70
C ILE A 215 24.06 9.09 -19.00
N ALA A 216 24.72 8.12 -18.35
CA ALA A 216 24.03 7.10 -17.56
C ALA A 216 23.29 7.70 -16.36
N GLU A 217 23.91 8.66 -15.67
CA GLU A 217 23.35 9.38 -14.52
C GLU A 217 22.19 10.30 -14.93
N ILE A 218 22.32 11.02 -16.05
CA ILE A 218 21.24 11.85 -16.61
C ILE A 218 20.07 10.97 -17.06
N ARG A 219 20.32 9.81 -17.69
CA ARG A 219 19.25 8.86 -18.02
C ARG A 219 18.59 8.30 -16.77
N GLN A 220 19.33 8.12 -15.68
CA GLN A 220 18.79 7.65 -14.40
C GLN A 220 17.90 8.72 -13.76
N LEU A 221 18.35 9.96 -13.68
CA LEU A 221 17.57 11.12 -13.22
C LEU A 221 16.31 11.37 -14.07
N LEU A 222 16.41 11.22 -15.38
CA LEU A 222 15.25 11.32 -16.28
C LEU A 222 14.26 10.19 -16.04
N ARG A 223 14.73 8.95 -15.81
CA ARG A 223 13.86 7.82 -15.45
C ARG A 223 13.16 8.05 -14.11
N ASP A 224 13.86 8.57 -13.10
CA ASP A 224 13.29 8.83 -11.77
C ASP A 224 12.21 9.93 -11.83
N LEU A 225 12.45 11.01 -12.58
CA LEU A 225 11.47 12.07 -12.81
C LEU A 225 10.22 11.58 -13.57
N ASP A 226 10.39 10.66 -14.50
CA ASP A 226 9.29 10.13 -15.30
C ASP A 226 8.42 9.15 -14.51
N ILE A 227 9.03 8.37 -13.60
CA ILE A 227 8.31 7.46 -12.69
C ILE A 227 7.35 8.25 -11.79
N SER A 228 7.78 9.35 -11.16
CA SER A 228 6.91 10.17 -10.31
C SER A 228 5.76 10.83 -11.07
N ARG A 229 5.96 11.18 -12.35
CA ARG A 229 4.91 11.78 -13.19
C ARG A 229 3.87 10.74 -13.63
N ARG A 230 4.30 9.50 -13.89
CA ARG A 230 3.45 8.40 -14.37
C ARG A 230 2.49 7.87 -13.31
N THR A 231 2.86 7.87 -12.02
CA THR A 231 1.96 7.45 -10.92
C THR A 231 0.72 8.35 -10.81
N SER A 232 0.83 9.64 -11.16
CA SER A 232 -0.31 10.56 -11.21
C SER A 232 -1.09 10.54 -12.54
N ALA A 233 -0.45 10.15 -13.64
CA ALA A 233 -1.09 10.10 -14.97
C ALA A 233 -1.78 8.76 -15.28
N GLY A 234 -1.32 7.65 -14.70
CA GLY A 234 -1.86 6.31 -14.95
C GLY A 234 -3.30 6.08 -14.51
N ILE A 235 -3.87 6.98 -13.70
CA ILE A 235 -5.24 6.90 -13.18
C ILE A 235 -6.30 7.38 -14.21
N ARG A 236 -5.89 7.98 -15.34
CA ARG A 236 -6.82 8.62 -16.32
C ARG A 236 -6.78 8.06 -17.75
N VAL A 237 -6.06 6.98 -18.01
CA VAL A 237 -6.03 6.37 -19.35
C VAL A 237 -6.97 5.18 -19.40
N ASP A 238 -7.97 5.24 -20.28
CA ASP A 238 -8.70 4.04 -20.69
C ASP A 238 -7.74 3.14 -21.48
N TRP A 239 -7.23 2.12 -20.78
CA TRP A 239 -6.30 1.16 -21.32
C TRP A 239 -7.01 0.24 -22.30
N SER A 240 -6.79 0.47 -23.59
CA SER A 240 -7.17 -0.41 -24.68
C SER A 240 -5.92 -0.98 -25.37
N PRO A 241 -6.04 -2.09 -26.14
CA PRO A 241 -4.94 -2.59 -26.96
C PRO A 241 -4.35 -1.50 -27.89
N ASP A 242 -5.19 -0.60 -28.42
CA ASP A 242 -4.75 0.52 -29.27
C ASP A 242 -4.07 1.64 -28.50
N SER A 243 -4.51 1.92 -27.26
CA SER A 243 -3.82 2.87 -26.37
C SER A 243 -2.42 2.35 -26.02
N LEU A 244 -2.32 1.06 -25.68
CA LEU A 244 -1.03 0.42 -25.39
C LEU A 244 -0.12 0.44 -26.62
N ARG A 245 -0.64 0.07 -27.80
CA ARG A 245 0.12 0.11 -29.05
C ARG A 245 0.67 1.50 -29.34
N ARG A 246 -0.15 2.55 -29.21
CA ARG A 246 0.31 3.94 -29.38
C ARG A 246 1.39 4.34 -28.39
N VAL A 247 1.29 3.94 -27.13
CA VAL A 247 2.33 4.22 -26.13
C VAL A 247 3.63 3.52 -26.51
N LEU A 248 3.56 2.25 -26.92
CA LEU A 248 4.75 1.51 -27.34
C LEU A 248 5.38 2.09 -28.61
N ASP A 249 4.58 2.43 -29.61
CA ASP A 249 5.05 3.02 -30.86
C ASP A 249 5.70 4.41 -30.63
N ASN A 250 5.16 5.20 -29.70
CA ASN A 250 5.66 6.55 -29.41
C ASN A 250 6.86 6.56 -28.45
N GLU A 251 6.81 5.76 -27.38
CA GLU A 251 7.79 5.78 -26.29
C GLU A 251 8.94 4.78 -26.52
N LEU A 252 8.68 3.68 -27.24
CA LEU A 252 9.61 2.59 -27.47
C LEU A 252 9.61 2.14 -28.95
N PRO A 253 9.88 3.04 -29.91
CA PRO A 253 9.82 2.72 -31.33
C PRO A 253 10.80 1.61 -31.71
N GLY A 254 10.28 0.57 -32.37
CA GLY A 254 11.07 -0.56 -32.87
C GLY A 254 11.57 -1.50 -31.77
N VAL A 255 11.01 -1.45 -30.56
CA VAL A 255 11.40 -2.34 -29.47
C VAL A 255 11.01 -3.79 -29.76
N GLU A 256 11.95 -4.70 -29.53
CA GLU A 256 11.69 -6.14 -29.62
C GLU A 256 11.15 -6.62 -28.28
N ILE A 257 9.99 -7.29 -28.28
CA ILE A 257 9.38 -7.86 -27.07
C ILE A 257 9.37 -9.38 -27.17
N LEU A 258 9.93 -10.02 -26.14
CA LEU A 258 9.93 -11.46 -25.95
C LEU A 258 9.17 -11.79 -24.67
N VAL A 259 8.16 -12.65 -24.73
CA VAL A 259 7.45 -13.16 -23.54
C VAL A 259 7.90 -14.58 -23.27
N VAL A 260 8.12 -14.92 -22.00
CA VAL A 260 8.48 -16.27 -21.56
C VAL A 260 7.48 -16.73 -20.52
N SER A 261 6.70 -17.77 -20.80
CA SER A 261 5.74 -18.33 -19.84
C SER A 261 5.65 -19.84 -19.93
N ASN A 262 5.38 -20.52 -18.81
CA ASN A 262 5.32 -21.97 -18.80
C ASN A 262 4.16 -22.49 -19.66
N ARG A 263 3.00 -21.82 -19.60
CA ARG A 263 1.84 -22.15 -20.44
C ARG A 263 1.86 -21.36 -21.73
N GLU A 264 1.50 -22.02 -22.82
CA GLU A 264 1.30 -21.41 -24.13
C GLU A 264 -0.14 -20.86 -24.29
N PRO A 265 -0.33 -19.84 -25.15
CA PRO A 265 -1.66 -19.27 -25.42
C PRO A 265 -2.55 -20.13 -26.32
N TYR A 266 -1.96 -21.06 -27.09
CA TYR A 266 -2.62 -21.83 -28.13
C TYR A 266 -2.10 -23.28 -28.12
N VAL A 267 -2.94 -24.23 -27.74
CA VAL A 267 -2.58 -25.65 -27.62
C VAL A 267 -3.26 -26.44 -28.73
N HIS A 268 -2.53 -27.27 -29.47
CA HIS A 268 -3.09 -28.17 -30.48
C HIS A 268 -3.16 -29.60 -29.95
N THR A 269 -4.36 -30.17 -29.96
CA THR A 269 -4.62 -31.53 -29.48
C THR A 269 -5.26 -32.37 -30.56
N HIS A 270 -4.90 -33.65 -30.62
CA HIS A 270 -5.66 -34.63 -31.39
C HIS A 270 -7.03 -34.89 -30.77
N ALA A 271 -8.08 -34.71 -31.56
CA ALA A 271 -9.42 -35.17 -31.23
C ALA A 271 -9.51 -36.71 -31.37
N PRO A 272 -10.55 -37.36 -30.80
CA PRO A 272 -10.74 -38.80 -30.91
C PRO A 272 -10.82 -39.34 -32.35
N ASP A 273 -11.15 -38.48 -33.30
CA ASP A 273 -11.24 -38.79 -34.73
C ASP A 273 -9.93 -38.48 -35.50
N GLY A 274 -8.84 -38.15 -34.79
CA GLY A 274 -7.53 -37.86 -35.37
C GLY A 274 -7.37 -36.44 -35.91
N ARG A 275 -8.40 -35.60 -35.88
CA ARG A 275 -8.27 -34.20 -36.33
C ARG A 275 -7.51 -33.35 -35.31
N VAL A 276 -6.71 -32.42 -35.80
CA VAL A 276 -6.06 -31.41 -34.94
C VAL A 276 -7.08 -30.34 -34.54
N VAL A 277 -7.28 -30.18 -33.24
CA VAL A 277 -8.17 -29.17 -32.66
C VAL A 277 -7.36 -28.17 -31.86
N LEU A 278 -7.61 -26.89 -32.12
CA LEU A 278 -7.03 -25.80 -31.34
C LEU A 278 -7.85 -25.56 -30.06
N GLN A 279 -7.16 -25.60 -28.93
CA GLN A 279 -7.70 -25.25 -27.63
C GLN A 279 -7.02 -23.99 -27.09
N ARG A 280 -7.83 -23.06 -26.55
CA ARG A 280 -7.34 -21.90 -25.80
C ARG A 280 -7.43 -22.22 -24.32
N PRO A 281 -6.31 -22.39 -23.60
CA PRO A 281 -6.34 -22.69 -22.18
C PRO A 281 -6.93 -21.51 -21.40
N ALA A 282 -7.81 -21.81 -20.45
CA ALA A 282 -8.33 -20.80 -19.51
C ALA A 282 -7.22 -20.37 -18.55
N SER A 283 -6.44 -19.35 -18.94
CA SER A 283 -5.33 -18.81 -18.15
C SER A 283 -5.44 -17.29 -18.06
N GLY A 284 -5.53 -16.77 -16.83
CA GLY A 284 -5.56 -15.32 -16.60
C GLY A 284 -4.29 -14.61 -17.11
N LEU A 285 -3.16 -15.32 -17.12
CA LEU A 285 -1.90 -14.82 -17.69
C LEU A 285 -2.00 -14.63 -19.20
N VAL A 286 -2.56 -15.61 -19.91
CA VAL A 286 -2.71 -15.54 -21.37
C VAL A 286 -3.63 -14.37 -21.75
N THR A 287 -4.77 -14.25 -21.07
CA THR A 287 -5.72 -13.16 -21.28
C THR A 287 -5.09 -11.78 -21.04
N ALA A 288 -4.20 -11.65 -20.06
CA ALA A 288 -3.56 -10.39 -19.73
C ALA A 288 -2.42 -10.00 -20.71
N LEU A 289 -1.63 -10.97 -21.18
CA LEU A 289 -0.44 -10.70 -22.00
C LEU A 289 -0.70 -10.74 -23.51
N GLU A 290 -1.74 -11.43 -23.97
CA GLU A 290 -2.05 -11.51 -25.41
C GLU A 290 -2.24 -10.12 -26.06
N PRO A 291 -2.97 -9.15 -25.47
CA PRO A 291 -3.07 -7.81 -26.05
C PRO A 291 -1.72 -7.11 -26.25
N ILE A 292 -0.77 -7.32 -25.32
CA ILE A 292 0.59 -6.79 -25.43
C ILE A 292 1.30 -7.42 -26.64
N MET A 293 1.22 -8.75 -26.77
CA MET A 293 1.85 -9.46 -27.88
C MET A 293 1.29 -9.07 -29.24
N ARG A 294 -0.03 -8.89 -29.34
CA ARG A 294 -0.70 -8.44 -30.56
C ARG A 294 -0.27 -7.02 -30.96
N ALA A 295 -0.08 -6.13 -29.98
CA ALA A 295 0.39 -4.76 -30.24
C ALA A 295 1.86 -4.72 -30.70
N CYS A 296 2.72 -5.55 -30.12
CA CYS A 296 4.18 -5.49 -30.33
C CYS A 296 4.69 -6.38 -31.46
N ARG A 297 3.88 -7.33 -31.94
CA ARG A 297 4.29 -8.36 -32.91
C ARG A 297 5.53 -9.15 -32.46
N GLY A 298 5.63 -9.39 -31.16
CA GLY A 298 6.79 -10.03 -30.53
C GLY A 298 6.81 -11.56 -30.68
N THR A 299 7.74 -12.20 -29.97
CA THR A 299 7.81 -13.67 -29.87
C THR A 299 7.41 -14.14 -28.48
N TRP A 300 6.45 -15.04 -28.40
CA TRP A 300 6.04 -15.73 -27.18
C TRP A 300 6.76 -17.07 -27.11
N ILE A 301 7.58 -17.30 -26.09
CA ILE A 301 8.29 -18.56 -25.85
C ILE A 301 7.58 -19.32 -24.73
N ALA A 302 7.10 -20.53 -25.02
CA ALA A 302 6.35 -21.35 -24.05
C ALA A 302 6.59 -22.85 -24.24
N HIS A 303 6.22 -23.66 -23.24
CA HIS A 303 6.22 -25.12 -23.36
C HIS A 303 5.08 -25.56 -24.30
N GLY A 304 5.41 -26.37 -25.31
CA GLY A 304 4.42 -27.01 -26.18
C GLY A 304 3.87 -28.27 -25.52
N SER A 305 2.64 -28.19 -25.03
CA SER A 305 2.01 -29.20 -24.16
C SER A 305 0.99 -30.08 -24.88
N GLY A 306 0.55 -29.67 -26.06
CA GLY A 306 -0.46 -30.34 -26.86
C GLY A 306 0.07 -31.55 -27.62
N THR A 307 -0.79 -32.56 -27.76
CA THR A 307 -0.44 -33.82 -28.44
C THR A 307 -0.18 -33.66 -29.94
N ALA A 308 -0.66 -32.57 -30.55
CA ALA A 308 -0.47 -32.24 -31.96
C ALA A 308 0.47 -31.03 -32.17
N ASP A 309 1.05 -30.46 -31.11
CA ASP A 309 1.80 -29.22 -31.24
C ASP A 309 3.06 -29.35 -32.11
N ARG A 310 3.71 -30.52 -32.10
CA ARG A 310 4.90 -30.79 -32.92
C ARG A 310 4.62 -30.82 -34.42
N GLU A 311 3.38 -31.11 -34.80
CA GLU A 311 2.96 -31.21 -36.21
C GLU A 311 2.58 -29.84 -36.79
N THR A 312 2.38 -28.84 -35.93
CA THR A 312 1.86 -27.52 -36.32
C THR A 312 2.94 -26.44 -36.37
N VAL A 313 4.17 -26.76 -36.01
CA VAL A 313 5.29 -25.82 -35.99
C VAL A 313 6.19 -25.96 -37.22
N ASP A 314 6.94 -24.90 -37.51
CA ASP A 314 8.00 -24.91 -38.51
C ASP A 314 9.25 -25.67 -38.04
N SER A 315 10.28 -25.73 -38.90
CA SER A 315 11.59 -26.34 -38.60
C SER A 315 12.34 -25.73 -37.41
N ARG A 316 11.90 -24.56 -36.94
CA ARG A 316 12.43 -23.86 -35.77
C ARG A 316 11.44 -23.91 -34.62
N ASP A 317 10.50 -24.84 -34.58
CA ASP A 317 9.48 -24.95 -33.53
C ASP A 317 8.61 -23.68 -33.33
N ARG A 318 8.41 -22.89 -34.39
CA ARG A 318 7.61 -21.66 -34.38
C ARG A 318 6.28 -21.84 -35.10
N ILE A 319 5.27 -21.11 -34.66
CA ILE A 319 3.98 -20.99 -35.33
C ILE A 319 3.48 -19.54 -35.23
N ALA A 320 2.90 -19.02 -36.33
CA ALA A 320 2.31 -17.68 -36.33
C ALA A 320 0.91 -17.72 -35.71
N VAL A 321 0.63 -16.80 -34.79
CA VAL A 321 -0.61 -16.76 -33.99
C VAL A 321 -1.11 -15.31 -33.82
N PRO A 322 -2.41 -15.11 -33.54
CA PRO A 322 -3.52 -16.08 -33.56
C PRO A 322 -3.80 -16.69 -34.94
N PRO A 323 -4.37 -17.90 -35.05
CA PRO A 323 -4.58 -18.56 -36.34
C PRO A 323 -5.48 -17.80 -37.33
N ALA A 324 -6.41 -16.98 -36.84
CA ALA A 324 -7.30 -16.18 -37.69
C ALA A 324 -6.63 -14.91 -38.24
N ASP A 325 -5.64 -14.37 -37.53
CA ASP A 325 -4.92 -13.15 -37.88
C ASP A 325 -3.48 -13.25 -37.34
N PRO A 326 -2.55 -13.86 -38.09
CA PRO A 326 -1.21 -14.16 -37.58
C PRO A 326 -0.37 -12.89 -37.41
N ILE A 327 -0.37 -12.33 -36.20
CA ILE A 327 0.26 -11.03 -35.88
C ILE A 327 1.46 -11.13 -34.94
N TYR A 328 1.67 -12.27 -34.27
CA TYR A 328 2.86 -12.52 -33.47
C TYR A 328 3.31 -13.98 -33.58
N THR A 329 4.52 -14.29 -33.10
CA THR A 329 5.09 -15.65 -33.20
C THR A 329 5.01 -16.37 -31.86
N LEU A 330 4.58 -17.63 -31.86
CA LEU A 330 4.71 -18.55 -30.73
C LEU A 330 5.87 -19.51 -31.02
N ARG A 331 6.89 -19.48 -30.18
CA ARG A 331 8.01 -20.42 -30.14
C ARG A 331 7.74 -21.48 -29.07
N ARG A 332 7.67 -22.75 -29.47
CA ARG A 332 7.51 -23.87 -28.54
C ARG A 332 8.85 -24.42 -28.10
N ILE A 333 8.91 -24.75 -26.82
CA ILE A 333 10.00 -25.46 -26.17
C ILE A 333 9.50 -26.83 -25.79
N TRP A 334 10.31 -27.85 -26.07
CA TRP A 334 9.95 -29.23 -25.82
C TRP A 334 10.61 -29.73 -24.53
N LEU A 335 9.77 -30.26 -23.64
CA LEU A 335 10.22 -30.94 -22.43
C LEU A 335 10.06 -32.45 -22.60
N SER A 336 11.01 -33.19 -22.06
CA SER A 336 10.89 -34.63 -21.86
C SER A 336 10.02 -34.93 -20.64
N ASP A 337 9.47 -36.13 -20.56
CA ASP A 337 8.65 -36.55 -19.40
C ASP A 337 9.42 -36.40 -18.08
N LYS A 338 10.72 -36.73 -18.08
CA LYS A 338 11.58 -36.56 -16.90
C LYS A 338 11.75 -35.09 -16.51
N GLU A 339 11.92 -34.20 -17.49
CA GLU A 339 11.98 -32.76 -17.22
C GLU A 339 10.64 -32.26 -16.67
N GLN A 340 9.52 -32.67 -17.27
CA GLN A 340 8.18 -32.27 -16.83
C GLN A 340 7.89 -32.78 -15.40
N GLU A 341 8.24 -34.02 -15.10
CA GLU A 341 8.12 -34.61 -13.76
C GLU A 341 8.91 -33.79 -12.72
N GLY A 342 10.22 -33.60 -12.94
CA GLY A 342 11.07 -32.95 -11.94
C GLY A 342 10.87 -31.44 -11.83
N TYR A 343 10.76 -30.73 -12.96
CA TYR A 343 10.63 -29.27 -12.95
C TYR A 343 9.21 -28.81 -12.62
N TYR A 344 8.20 -29.34 -13.31
CA TYR A 344 6.83 -28.81 -13.21
C TYR A 344 6.07 -29.44 -12.04
N TYR A 345 5.99 -30.78 -11.99
CA TYR A 345 5.28 -31.45 -10.91
C TYR A 345 6.09 -31.42 -9.60
N GLY A 346 7.39 -31.72 -9.65
CA GLY A 346 8.30 -31.70 -8.51
C GLY A 346 8.56 -30.30 -7.96
N LEU A 347 9.60 -29.61 -8.45
CA LEU A 347 10.04 -28.38 -7.79
C LEU A 347 9.00 -27.26 -7.85
N ALA A 348 8.38 -27.01 -9.00
CA ALA A 348 7.45 -25.89 -9.14
C ALA A 348 6.17 -26.12 -8.30
N ASN A 349 5.48 -27.25 -8.47
CA ASN A 349 4.17 -27.47 -7.85
C ASN A 349 4.21 -28.15 -6.48
N GLU A 350 5.15 -29.07 -6.19
CA GLU A 350 5.30 -29.64 -4.85
C GLU A 350 6.26 -28.84 -3.95
N GLY A 351 7.18 -28.07 -4.51
CA GLY A 351 8.15 -27.26 -3.77
C GLY A 351 7.72 -25.81 -3.61
N LEU A 352 7.79 -25.03 -4.70
CA LEU A 352 7.61 -23.56 -4.67
C LEU A 352 6.16 -23.14 -4.44
N TRP A 353 5.18 -23.83 -5.03
CA TRP A 353 3.77 -23.49 -4.88
C TRP A 353 3.29 -23.51 -3.42
N PRO A 354 3.41 -24.63 -2.66
CA PRO A 354 3.02 -24.65 -1.25
C PRO A 354 3.88 -23.73 -0.37
N LEU A 355 5.17 -23.59 -0.67
CA LEU A 355 6.07 -22.67 0.03
C LEU A 355 5.56 -21.22 -0.05
N CYS A 356 5.21 -20.77 -1.25
CA CYS A 356 4.83 -19.38 -1.51
C CYS A 356 3.41 -19.06 -1.05
N HIS A 357 2.50 -20.03 -1.09
CA HIS A 357 1.12 -19.86 -0.64
C HIS A 357 0.93 -20.01 0.87
N ILE A 358 1.98 -20.34 1.63
CA ILE A 358 1.92 -20.50 3.08
C ILE A 358 0.82 -21.51 3.46
N THR A 359 0.80 -22.64 2.76
CA THR A 359 -0.25 -23.65 2.92
C THR A 359 0.09 -24.67 3.99
N PHE A 360 -0.92 -25.39 4.48
CA PHE A 360 -0.74 -26.52 5.39
C PHE A 360 -0.02 -27.72 4.73
N VAL A 361 -0.01 -27.78 3.39
CA VAL A 361 0.75 -28.77 2.63
C VAL A 361 2.24 -28.43 2.74
N ARG A 362 3.04 -29.37 3.24
CA ARG A 362 4.49 -29.17 3.40
C ARG A 362 5.17 -29.15 2.03
N PRO A 363 6.03 -28.14 1.73
CA PRO A 363 6.81 -28.13 0.51
C PRO A 363 7.82 -29.28 0.48
N VAL A 364 7.96 -29.92 -0.68
CA VAL A 364 8.90 -31.03 -0.90
C VAL A 364 10.05 -30.55 -1.78
N PHE A 365 11.27 -30.76 -1.32
CA PHE A 365 12.49 -30.40 -2.03
C PHE A 365 13.33 -31.64 -2.27
N ARG A 366 13.54 -32.00 -3.54
CA ARG A 366 14.39 -33.10 -3.96
C ARG A 366 15.47 -32.55 -4.89
N GLU A 367 16.72 -32.95 -4.68
CA GLU A 367 17.84 -32.51 -5.52
C GLU A 367 17.65 -32.85 -7.02
N PRO A 368 17.15 -34.04 -7.40
CA PRO A 368 16.87 -34.34 -8.82
C PRO A 368 15.85 -33.38 -9.45
N ASP A 369 14.84 -32.96 -8.69
CA ASP A 369 13.80 -32.03 -9.16
C ASP A 369 14.41 -30.63 -9.41
N TRP A 370 15.32 -30.20 -8.53
CA TRP A 370 16.09 -28.97 -8.71
C TRP A 370 16.97 -29.00 -9.95
N GLU A 371 17.68 -30.11 -10.20
CA GLU A 371 18.49 -30.25 -11.41
C GLU A 371 17.65 -30.12 -12.68
N GLN A 372 16.46 -30.73 -12.70
CA GLN A 372 15.51 -30.55 -13.81
C GLN A 372 15.05 -29.10 -13.91
N TYR A 373 14.76 -28.44 -12.79
CA TYR A 373 14.34 -27.03 -12.79
C TYR A 373 15.41 -26.11 -13.38
N VAL A 374 16.68 -26.29 -13.02
CA VAL A 374 17.81 -25.56 -13.60
C VAL A 374 17.97 -25.87 -15.08
N ALA A 375 17.87 -27.14 -15.49
CA ALA A 375 18.00 -27.55 -16.89
C ALA A 375 16.91 -26.93 -17.78
N VAL A 376 15.66 -26.94 -17.30
CA VAL A 376 14.53 -26.33 -18.01
C VAL A 376 14.69 -24.80 -18.08
N ASN A 377 15.02 -24.14 -16.97
CA ASN A 377 15.27 -22.69 -16.97
C ASN A 377 16.39 -22.31 -17.97
N ARG A 378 17.46 -23.12 -18.06
CA ARG A 378 18.52 -22.92 -19.04
C ARG A 378 18.02 -23.08 -20.48
N LYS A 379 17.23 -24.12 -20.77
CA LYS A 379 16.63 -24.35 -22.09
C LYS A 379 15.77 -23.15 -22.55
N PHE A 380 14.98 -22.59 -21.64
CA PHE A 380 14.19 -21.39 -21.91
C PHE A 380 15.05 -20.13 -22.10
N ALA A 381 16.07 -19.91 -21.25
CA ALA A 381 16.98 -18.77 -21.41
C ALA A 381 17.75 -18.84 -22.74
N GLU A 382 18.20 -20.02 -23.16
CA GLU A 382 18.85 -20.21 -24.45
C GLU A 382 17.90 -19.92 -25.63
N ALA A 383 16.63 -20.32 -25.52
CA ALA A 383 15.63 -19.99 -26.53
C ALA A 383 15.43 -18.48 -26.66
N VAL A 384 15.34 -17.74 -25.54
CA VAL A 384 15.26 -16.28 -25.56
C VAL A 384 16.43 -15.67 -26.29
N VAL A 385 17.66 -16.11 -25.99
CA VAL A 385 18.88 -15.59 -26.62
C VAL A 385 18.92 -15.90 -28.12
N ARG A 386 18.39 -17.04 -28.56
CA ARG A 386 18.31 -17.40 -29.99
C ARG A 386 17.22 -16.66 -30.75
N GLU A 387 16.14 -16.30 -30.06
CA GLU A 387 15.02 -15.56 -30.66
C GLU A 387 15.27 -14.05 -30.69
N ALA A 388 16.09 -13.52 -29.77
CA ALA A 388 16.48 -12.11 -29.77
C ALA A 388 17.22 -11.74 -31.05
N SER A 389 16.68 -10.75 -31.77
CA SER A 389 17.29 -10.16 -32.96
C SER A 389 18.09 -8.90 -32.64
N ARG A 390 17.92 -8.34 -31.43
CA ARG A 390 18.63 -7.15 -30.94
C ARG A 390 19.43 -7.45 -29.67
N ASP A 391 20.37 -6.55 -29.36
CA ASP A 391 21.17 -6.61 -28.13
C ASP A 391 20.39 -6.07 -26.90
N ASP A 392 19.35 -5.28 -27.12
CA ASP A 392 18.54 -4.57 -26.11
C ASP A 392 17.03 -4.96 -26.09
N PRO A 393 16.65 -6.25 -26.16
CA PRO A 393 15.24 -6.64 -26.18
C PRO A 393 14.57 -6.40 -24.82
N ILE A 394 13.25 -6.20 -24.83
CA ILE A 394 12.42 -6.30 -23.64
C ILE A 394 12.01 -7.76 -23.47
N VAL A 395 12.43 -8.39 -22.38
CA VAL A 395 12.05 -9.77 -22.05
C VAL A 395 11.13 -9.79 -20.85
N LEU A 396 9.90 -10.27 -21.05
CA LEU A 396 8.87 -10.41 -20.04
C LEU A 396 8.86 -11.86 -19.53
N VAL A 397 9.55 -12.13 -18.44
CA VAL A 397 9.62 -13.45 -17.80
C VAL A 397 8.45 -13.63 -16.85
N GLN A 398 7.69 -14.70 -17.02
CA GLN A 398 6.46 -14.90 -16.28
C GLN A 398 6.53 -16.07 -15.31
N ASP A 399 6.22 -15.73 -14.06
CA ASP A 399 5.83 -16.63 -12.99
C ASP A 399 6.95 -17.48 -12.35
N TYR A 400 6.61 -18.15 -11.25
CA TYR A 400 7.53 -18.90 -10.37
C TYR A 400 8.27 -20.06 -11.04
N HIS A 401 7.81 -20.48 -12.20
CA HIS A 401 8.44 -21.47 -13.05
C HIS A 401 9.85 -21.05 -13.52
N PHE A 402 10.09 -19.75 -13.68
CA PHE A 402 11.27 -19.24 -14.37
C PHE A 402 12.10 -18.29 -13.52
N ALA A 403 12.32 -18.65 -12.25
CA ALA A 403 13.05 -17.79 -11.35
C ALA A 403 14.52 -17.57 -11.75
N LEU A 404 15.15 -18.51 -12.46
CA LEU A 404 16.57 -18.44 -12.84
C LEU A 404 16.81 -17.84 -14.23
N VAL A 405 15.79 -17.86 -15.08
CA VAL A 405 15.83 -17.35 -16.44
C VAL A 405 16.37 -15.90 -16.53
N PRO A 406 15.99 -14.95 -15.66
CA PRO A 406 16.43 -13.56 -15.80
C PRO A 406 17.96 -13.40 -15.70
N ARG A 407 18.57 -14.07 -14.71
CA ARG A 407 20.04 -14.10 -14.55
C ARG A 407 20.73 -14.73 -15.74
N MET A 408 20.24 -15.88 -16.21
CA MET A 408 20.82 -16.60 -17.35
C MET A 408 20.74 -15.78 -18.65
N ILE A 409 19.63 -15.06 -18.88
CA ILE A 409 19.51 -14.15 -20.02
C ILE A 409 20.48 -12.98 -19.86
N ARG A 410 20.52 -12.34 -18.69
CA ARG A 410 21.37 -11.17 -18.42
C ARG A 410 22.85 -11.41 -18.71
N GLU A 411 23.34 -12.62 -18.47
CA GLU A 411 24.72 -13.02 -18.74
C GLU A 411 25.06 -13.05 -20.24
N ARG A 412 24.07 -13.30 -21.10
CA ARG A 412 24.23 -13.35 -22.55
C ARG A 412 23.82 -12.05 -23.24
N LEU A 413 22.79 -11.39 -22.70
CA LEU A 413 22.21 -10.13 -23.19
C LEU A 413 22.28 -9.07 -22.08
N PRO A 414 23.45 -8.46 -21.83
CA PRO A 414 23.64 -7.53 -20.72
C PRO A 414 22.82 -6.24 -20.87
N GLN A 415 22.43 -5.85 -22.08
CA GLN A 415 21.63 -4.64 -22.36
C GLN A 415 20.11 -4.88 -22.37
N ALA A 416 19.65 -6.14 -22.29
CA ALA A 416 18.22 -6.46 -22.31
C ALA A 416 17.46 -5.80 -21.16
N THR A 417 16.23 -5.34 -21.37
CA THR A 417 15.36 -4.95 -20.27
C THR A 417 14.56 -6.17 -19.84
N ILE A 418 14.89 -6.74 -18.67
CA ILE A 418 14.27 -7.98 -18.21
C ILE A 418 13.26 -7.64 -17.12
N VAL A 419 12.00 -7.95 -17.36
CA VAL A 419 10.90 -7.73 -16.42
C VAL A 419 10.36 -9.09 -16.02
N THR A 420 10.55 -9.44 -14.75
CA THR A 420 9.99 -10.67 -14.18
C THR A 420 8.74 -10.33 -13.42
N PHE A 421 7.63 -11.02 -13.70
CA PHE A 421 6.40 -10.84 -12.94
C PHE A 421 6.04 -12.15 -12.21
N TRP A 422 5.94 -12.07 -10.89
CA TRP A 422 5.66 -13.20 -10.01
C TRP A 422 4.17 -13.23 -9.66
N HIS A 423 3.43 -14.21 -10.20
CA HIS A 423 1.95 -14.22 -10.13
C HIS A 423 1.39 -14.85 -8.86
N ILE A 424 2.21 -15.58 -8.11
CA ILE A 424 1.81 -16.16 -6.82
C ILE A 424 2.22 -15.23 -5.67
N PRO A 425 1.76 -15.46 -4.43
CA PRO A 425 2.24 -14.69 -3.29
C PRO A 425 3.75 -14.85 -3.08
N TRP A 426 4.38 -13.87 -2.45
CA TRP A 426 5.76 -14.02 -1.94
C TRP A 426 5.70 -14.17 -0.41
N PRO A 427 6.22 -15.27 0.16
CA PRO A 427 6.12 -15.52 1.59
C PRO A 427 7.09 -14.62 2.37
N ASN A 428 6.97 -14.56 3.69
CA ASN A 428 7.94 -13.86 4.52
C ASN A 428 9.33 -14.55 4.44
N SER A 429 10.37 -13.82 4.86
CA SER A 429 11.77 -14.28 4.74
C SER A 429 12.06 -15.56 5.52
N GLU A 430 11.41 -15.79 6.67
CA GLU A 430 11.56 -17.01 7.47
C GLU A 430 11.06 -18.25 6.72
N LEU A 431 9.86 -18.16 6.13
CA LEU A 431 9.28 -19.26 5.37
C LEU A 431 10.08 -19.51 4.09
N PHE A 432 10.44 -18.46 3.36
CA PHE A 432 11.26 -18.62 2.15
C PHE A 432 12.63 -19.26 2.47
N GLY A 433 13.17 -19.00 3.67
CA GLY A 433 14.41 -19.59 4.16
C GLY A 433 14.41 -21.12 4.23
N ILE A 434 13.25 -21.77 4.23
CA ILE A 434 13.11 -23.24 4.20
C ILE A 434 13.61 -23.81 2.86
N CYS A 435 13.56 -23.04 1.77
CA CYS A 435 14.03 -23.49 0.47
C CYS A 435 15.56 -23.67 0.47
N PRO A 436 16.09 -24.87 0.11
CA PRO A 436 17.53 -25.10 0.05
C PRO A 436 18.25 -24.22 -0.97
N TRP A 437 17.57 -23.89 -2.08
CA TRP A 437 18.12 -23.13 -3.21
C TRP A 437 17.68 -21.66 -3.23
N ARG A 438 17.33 -21.11 -2.05
CA ARG A 438 16.84 -19.73 -1.90
C ARG A 438 17.77 -18.70 -2.52
N GLU A 439 19.09 -18.84 -2.35
CA GLU A 439 20.08 -17.88 -2.86
C GLU A 439 20.16 -17.91 -4.39
N GLN A 440 20.10 -19.09 -4.99
CA GLN A 440 20.09 -19.27 -6.44
C GLN A 440 18.81 -18.69 -7.06
N ILE A 441 17.66 -18.89 -6.41
CA ILE A 441 16.39 -18.32 -6.84
C ILE A 441 16.42 -16.78 -6.75
N LEU A 442 16.94 -16.24 -5.65
CA LEU A 442 17.07 -14.79 -5.47
C LEU A 442 18.05 -14.18 -6.49
N ASP A 443 19.24 -14.76 -6.70
CA ASP A 443 20.19 -14.30 -7.74
C ASP A 443 19.58 -14.38 -9.14
N GLY A 444 18.83 -15.45 -9.39
CA GLY A 444 17.99 -15.63 -10.58
C GLY A 444 17.08 -14.42 -10.84
N LEU A 445 16.24 -14.09 -9.87
CA LEU A 445 15.27 -13.00 -9.96
C LEU A 445 15.94 -11.62 -10.00
N LEU A 446 17.02 -11.42 -9.26
CA LEU A 446 17.82 -10.18 -9.25
C LEU A 446 18.65 -9.99 -10.54
N GLY A 447 18.63 -10.95 -11.47
CA GLY A 447 19.04 -10.71 -12.86
C GLY A 447 18.10 -9.77 -13.64
N SER A 448 16.90 -9.53 -13.11
CA SER A 448 15.88 -8.67 -13.71
C SER A 448 16.21 -7.19 -13.54
N SER A 449 15.80 -6.38 -14.52
CA SER A 449 15.73 -4.92 -14.37
C SER A 449 14.57 -4.53 -13.44
N ILE A 450 13.45 -5.26 -13.53
CA ILE A 450 12.25 -5.07 -12.70
C ILE A 450 11.73 -6.43 -12.24
N VAL A 451 11.43 -6.57 -10.96
CA VAL A 451 10.64 -7.67 -10.40
C VAL A 451 9.29 -7.11 -9.95
N GLY A 452 8.22 -7.60 -10.57
CA GLY A 452 6.85 -7.20 -10.31
C GLY A 452 6.09 -8.22 -9.47
N PHE A 453 5.26 -7.73 -8.56
CA PHE A 453 4.35 -8.53 -7.74
C PHE A 453 2.94 -7.94 -7.77
N HIS A 454 1.92 -8.69 -7.35
CA HIS A 454 0.56 -8.17 -7.28
C HIS A 454 0.34 -7.09 -6.21
N THR A 455 0.99 -7.20 -5.05
CA THR A 455 0.72 -6.34 -3.89
C THR A 455 2.01 -5.74 -3.33
N GLN A 456 1.87 -4.61 -2.63
CA GLN A 456 3.00 -3.99 -1.92
C GLN A 456 3.54 -4.90 -0.81
N LEU A 457 2.69 -5.72 -0.17
CA LEU A 457 3.12 -6.67 0.85
C LEU A 457 4.14 -7.67 0.30
N HIS A 458 3.87 -8.25 -0.88
CA HIS A 458 4.79 -9.20 -1.51
C HIS A 458 6.11 -8.53 -1.91
N CYS A 459 6.06 -7.26 -2.36
CA CYS A 459 7.25 -6.46 -2.63
C CYS A 459 8.12 -6.31 -1.38
N ASN A 460 7.51 -5.94 -0.25
CA ASN A 460 8.21 -5.77 1.02
C ASN A 460 8.82 -7.10 1.49
N ASN A 461 8.06 -8.19 1.44
CA ASN A 461 8.56 -9.52 1.81
C ASN A 461 9.75 -9.96 0.93
N PHE A 462 9.70 -9.68 -0.38
CA PHE A 462 10.81 -9.99 -1.29
C PHE A 462 12.06 -9.19 -0.96
N ILE A 463 11.91 -7.88 -0.70
CA ILE A 463 13.01 -7.00 -0.29
C ILE A 463 13.64 -7.50 1.01
N GLU A 464 12.84 -7.86 2.02
CA GLU A 464 13.33 -8.43 3.29
C GLU A 464 14.02 -9.79 3.09
N THR A 465 13.52 -10.61 2.17
CA THR A 465 14.13 -11.90 1.84
C THR A 465 15.50 -11.70 1.18
N ALA A 466 15.61 -10.75 0.25
CA ALA A 466 16.86 -10.40 -0.39
C ALA A 466 17.87 -9.77 0.60
N ASP A 467 17.41 -8.89 1.51
CA ASP A 467 18.24 -8.29 2.58
C ASP A 467 18.89 -9.37 3.45
N ARG A 468 18.10 -10.40 3.78
CA ARG A 468 18.51 -11.44 4.73
C ARG A 468 19.49 -12.45 4.13
N PHE A 469 19.27 -12.85 2.88
CA PHE A 469 20.01 -13.98 2.28
C PHE A 469 21.03 -13.56 1.22
N MET A 470 20.95 -12.34 0.68
CA MET A 470 21.87 -11.85 -0.33
C MET A 470 22.69 -10.69 0.22
N GLN A 471 23.97 -10.63 -0.17
CA GLN A 471 24.79 -9.44 0.05
C GLN A 471 24.33 -8.33 -0.90
N SER A 472 23.30 -7.59 -0.49
CA SER A 472 22.64 -6.58 -1.31
C SER A 472 22.59 -5.23 -0.61
N HIS A 473 22.56 -4.16 -1.40
CA HIS A 473 22.28 -2.80 -0.92
C HIS A 473 20.85 -2.43 -1.30
N ILE A 474 20.03 -2.13 -0.29
CA ILE A 474 18.61 -1.84 -0.47
C ILE A 474 18.35 -0.35 -0.31
N ASP A 475 17.85 0.26 -1.38
CA ASP A 475 17.22 1.57 -1.32
C ASP A 475 15.72 1.37 -1.10
N ARG A 476 15.25 1.64 0.13
CA ARG A 476 13.84 1.48 0.50
C ARG A 476 12.94 2.59 -0.05
N GLU A 477 13.47 3.79 -0.30
CA GLU A 477 12.71 4.91 -0.84
C GLU A 477 12.31 4.62 -2.30
N HIS A 478 13.26 4.14 -3.08
CA HIS A 478 13.03 3.78 -4.48
C HIS A 478 12.69 2.30 -4.66
N ALA A 479 12.54 1.52 -3.59
CA ALA A 479 12.34 0.07 -3.60
C ALA A 479 13.23 -0.63 -4.64
N THR A 480 14.54 -0.42 -4.50
CA THR A 480 15.59 -0.92 -5.40
C THR A 480 16.55 -1.80 -4.63
N ILE A 481 16.87 -2.97 -5.18
CA ILE A 481 17.86 -3.90 -4.64
C ILE A 481 19.08 -3.85 -5.54
N SER A 482 20.26 -3.68 -4.96
CA SER A 482 21.52 -3.59 -5.70
C SER A 482 22.45 -4.74 -5.35
N VAL A 483 22.83 -5.56 -6.33
CA VAL A 483 23.75 -6.70 -6.16
C VAL A 483 24.82 -6.65 -7.25
N GLY A 484 26.09 -6.64 -6.84
CA GLY A 484 27.23 -6.61 -7.76
C GLY A 484 27.22 -5.41 -8.72
N GLY A 485 26.74 -4.25 -8.25
CA GLY A 485 26.62 -3.02 -9.07
C GLY A 485 25.43 -2.99 -10.03
N ARG A 486 24.58 -4.01 -10.04
CA ARG A 486 23.32 -4.02 -10.82
C ARG A 486 22.16 -3.66 -9.93
N HIS A 487 21.23 -2.87 -10.47
CA HIS A 487 20.03 -2.42 -9.78
C HIS A 487 18.79 -3.14 -10.31
N THR A 488 17.96 -3.61 -9.40
CA THR A 488 16.67 -4.25 -9.68
C THR A 488 15.56 -3.48 -8.97
N LEU A 489 14.60 -2.98 -9.73
CA LEU A 489 13.42 -2.32 -9.18
C LEU A 489 12.40 -3.35 -8.72
N VAL A 490 11.82 -3.16 -7.54
CA VAL A 490 10.74 -4.01 -7.02
C VAL A 490 9.45 -3.18 -6.98
N ARG A 491 8.40 -3.64 -7.68
CA ARG A 491 7.18 -2.83 -7.87
C ARG A 491 5.88 -3.65 -7.79
N PRO A 492 4.81 -3.07 -7.20
CA PRO A 492 3.49 -3.68 -7.26
C PRO A 492 2.79 -3.34 -8.59
N TYR A 493 2.34 -4.37 -9.32
CA TYR A 493 1.43 -4.25 -10.44
C TYR A 493 0.25 -5.23 -10.25
N PRO A 494 -0.89 -4.77 -9.70
CA PRO A 494 -2.06 -5.63 -9.55
C PRO A 494 -2.58 -6.01 -10.94
N ILE A 495 -2.62 -7.32 -11.22
CA ILE A 495 -3.17 -7.80 -12.49
C ILE A 495 -4.69 -7.69 -12.43
N SER A 496 -5.30 -7.41 -13.58
CA SER A 496 -6.74 -7.38 -13.74
C SER A 496 -7.14 -8.19 -14.98
N ILE A 497 -8.43 -8.30 -15.21
CA ILE A 497 -8.99 -8.92 -16.42
C ILE A 497 -9.33 -7.85 -17.44
N ALA A 498 -9.28 -8.22 -18.73
CA ALA A 498 -9.93 -7.44 -19.76
C ALA A 498 -11.44 -7.48 -19.52
N TRP A 499 -12.09 -6.30 -19.46
CA TRP A 499 -13.53 -6.18 -19.26
C TRP A 499 -14.15 -5.34 -20.39
N PRO A 500 -15.24 -5.80 -21.04
CA PRO A 500 -15.89 -7.10 -20.83
C PRO A 500 -15.09 -8.28 -21.42
N PRO A 501 -15.11 -9.47 -20.79
CA PRO A 501 -14.43 -10.64 -21.33
C PRO A 501 -15.13 -11.15 -22.60
N ALA A 502 -14.34 -11.53 -23.62
CA ALA A 502 -14.83 -11.97 -24.92
C ALA A 502 -15.90 -13.10 -24.87
N PRO A 503 -15.84 -14.09 -23.95
CA PRO A 503 -16.89 -15.10 -23.84
C PRO A 503 -18.28 -14.58 -23.43
N LEU A 504 -18.42 -13.32 -23.00
CA LEU A 504 -19.74 -12.70 -22.81
C LEU A 504 -20.39 -12.32 -24.15
N GLU A 505 -19.61 -12.11 -25.21
CA GLU A 505 -20.13 -11.82 -26.54
C GLU A 505 -20.85 -13.06 -27.09
N GLY A 506 -22.18 -13.01 -27.09
CA GLY A 506 -23.02 -14.13 -27.53
C GLY A 506 -23.54 -15.03 -26.41
N GLN A 507 -23.31 -14.71 -25.13
CA GLN A 507 -24.02 -15.39 -24.04
C GLN A 507 -25.51 -15.01 -24.03
N ALA A 508 -26.35 -16.00 -23.73
CA ALA A 508 -27.77 -15.78 -23.50
C ALA A 508 -28.00 -14.84 -22.30
N PRO A 509 -29.10 -14.07 -22.27
CA PRO A 509 -29.42 -13.20 -21.15
C PRO A 509 -29.38 -13.94 -19.81
N VAL A 510 -28.93 -13.24 -18.75
CA VAL A 510 -28.81 -13.80 -17.39
C VAL A 510 -30.06 -14.56 -16.92
N PRO A 511 -31.30 -14.09 -17.16
CA PRO A 511 -32.52 -14.83 -16.78
C PRO A 511 -32.64 -16.21 -17.44
N GLU A 512 -32.26 -16.32 -18.71
CA GLU A 512 -32.31 -17.57 -19.47
C GLU A 512 -31.24 -18.54 -18.96
N CYS A 513 -29.99 -18.08 -18.82
CA CYS A 513 -28.91 -18.86 -18.21
C CYS A 513 -29.30 -19.38 -16.82
N ARG A 514 -29.91 -18.53 -15.99
CA ARG A 514 -30.40 -18.90 -14.66
C ARG A 514 -31.50 -19.97 -14.75
N ALA A 515 -32.49 -19.80 -15.63
CA ALA A 515 -33.56 -20.78 -15.82
C ALA A 515 -33.01 -22.13 -16.28
N THR A 516 -32.02 -22.15 -17.19
CA THR A 516 -31.34 -23.38 -17.63
C THR A 516 -30.65 -24.09 -16.47
N VAL A 517 -29.89 -23.37 -15.64
CA VAL A 517 -29.20 -23.95 -14.47
C VAL A 517 -30.22 -24.49 -13.47
N PHE A 518 -31.25 -23.72 -13.14
CA PHE A 518 -32.28 -24.11 -12.17
C PHE A 518 -33.07 -25.33 -12.64
N SER A 519 -33.43 -25.38 -13.93
CA SER A 519 -34.10 -26.55 -14.51
C SER A 519 -33.20 -27.78 -14.52
N ARG A 520 -31.93 -27.64 -14.95
CA ARG A 520 -30.95 -28.73 -15.02
C ARG A 520 -30.71 -29.39 -13.67
N TYR A 521 -30.65 -28.60 -12.60
CA TYR A 521 -30.39 -29.09 -11.25
C TYR A 521 -31.65 -29.18 -10.38
N GLN A 522 -32.84 -29.02 -10.98
CA GLN A 522 -34.15 -29.11 -10.30
C GLN A 522 -34.25 -28.20 -9.05
N LEU A 523 -33.69 -27.00 -9.14
CA LEU A 523 -33.67 -26.02 -8.06
C LEU A 523 -34.99 -25.23 -8.01
N ARG A 524 -35.46 -24.89 -6.80
CA ARG A 524 -36.66 -24.06 -6.63
C ARG A 524 -36.41 -22.62 -7.09
N ALA A 525 -37.40 -21.99 -7.70
CA ALA A 525 -37.25 -20.63 -8.27
C ALA A 525 -36.87 -19.55 -7.24
N ASP A 526 -37.25 -19.73 -5.97
CA ASP A 526 -36.97 -18.85 -4.84
C ASP A 526 -35.60 -19.11 -4.19
N MET A 527 -34.85 -20.12 -4.64
CA MET A 527 -33.56 -20.48 -4.07
C MET A 527 -32.46 -19.48 -4.46
N LEU A 528 -31.66 -19.07 -3.48
CA LEU A 528 -30.43 -18.32 -3.71
C LEU A 528 -29.35 -19.26 -4.25
N LEU A 529 -28.59 -18.80 -5.25
CA LEU A 529 -27.50 -19.57 -5.86
C LEU A 529 -26.16 -18.90 -5.53
N GLY A 530 -25.32 -19.57 -4.74
CA GLY A 530 -23.91 -19.23 -4.59
C GLY A 530 -23.07 -19.97 -5.63
N VAL A 531 -22.14 -19.29 -6.27
CA VAL A 531 -21.25 -19.89 -7.28
C VAL A 531 -19.80 -19.62 -6.90
N GLY A 532 -19.04 -20.70 -6.70
CA GLY A 532 -17.58 -20.66 -6.57
C GLY A 532 -16.94 -21.25 -7.82
N VAL A 533 -16.05 -20.52 -8.48
CA VAL A 533 -15.30 -21.00 -9.63
C VAL A 533 -13.82 -20.92 -9.31
N GLY A 534 -13.15 -22.07 -9.31
CA GLY A 534 -11.73 -22.17 -9.05
C GLY A 534 -11.17 -23.49 -9.56
N ALA A 535 -9.87 -23.53 -9.83
CA ALA A 535 -9.16 -24.79 -10.01
C ALA A 535 -9.28 -25.62 -8.73
N PHE A 536 -9.31 -26.95 -8.87
CA PHE A 536 -9.31 -27.85 -7.72
C PHE A 536 -7.92 -27.88 -7.09
N ASP A 537 -7.67 -26.89 -6.22
CA ASP A 537 -6.38 -26.60 -5.60
C ASP A 537 -6.61 -26.23 -4.12
N PHE A 538 -5.76 -26.72 -3.23
CA PHE A 538 -5.87 -26.52 -1.79
C PHE A 538 -5.78 -25.04 -1.37
N THR A 539 -5.23 -24.17 -2.21
CA THR A 539 -5.20 -22.70 -2.00
C THR A 539 -6.58 -22.05 -2.13
N LYS A 540 -7.57 -22.74 -2.72
CA LYS A 540 -8.91 -22.17 -2.96
C LYS A 540 -9.88 -22.33 -1.80
N GLY A 541 -9.44 -22.97 -0.71
CA GLY A 541 -10.28 -23.18 0.47
C GLY A 541 -11.52 -24.03 0.18
N ILE A 542 -11.50 -24.81 -0.91
CA ILE A 542 -12.50 -25.85 -1.18
C ILE A 542 -12.01 -27.09 -0.43
N PRO A 543 -12.60 -27.45 0.71
CA PRO A 543 -12.11 -28.57 1.50
C PRO A 543 -12.49 -29.89 0.79
N ASP A 544 -11.77 -30.98 1.08
CA ASP A 544 -12.03 -32.32 0.52
C ASP A 544 -13.54 -32.61 0.60
N PRO A 545 -14.22 -33.07 -0.47
CA PRO A 545 -15.66 -33.36 -0.46
C PRO A 545 -16.15 -34.22 0.73
N ARG A 546 -15.27 -34.98 1.41
CA ARG A 546 -15.62 -35.69 2.66
C ARG A 546 -15.89 -34.78 3.88
N SER A 547 -15.50 -33.50 3.82
CA SER A 547 -15.66 -32.51 4.90
C SER A 547 -16.87 -31.58 4.72
N HIS A 548 -17.68 -31.77 3.67
CA HIS A 548 -18.86 -30.95 3.40
C HIS A 548 -19.97 -31.06 4.47
N SER A 549 -19.92 -32.07 5.36
CA SER A 549 -20.81 -32.14 6.53
C SER A 549 -20.60 -30.97 7.50
N ASP A 550 -19.35 -30.57 7.73
CA ASP A 550 -19.02 -29.68 8.85
C ASP A 550 -19.18 -28.20 8.47
N VAL A 551 -19.02 -27.87 7.18
CA VAL A 551 -19.19 -26.50 6.68
C VAL A 551 -20.65 -26.08 6.67
N LEU A 552 -21.58 -26.99 6.36
CA LEU A 552 -23.03 -26.69 6.39
C LEU A 552 -23.56 -26.56 7.83
N GLU A 553 -23.02 -27.31 8.79
CA GLU A 553 -23.38 -27.14 10.21
C GLU A 553 -22.80 -25.85 10.82
N GLY A 554 -21.55 -25.50 10.49
CA GLY A 554 -20.90 -24.28 11.01
C GLY A 554 -21.43 -22.97 10.40
N THR A 555 -21.76 -22.93 9.10
CA THR A 555 -22.28 -21.71 8.45
C THR A 555 -23.78 -21.49 8.68
N ALA A 556 -24.58 -22.54 8.85
CA ALA A 556 -25.99 -22.41 9.22
C ALA A 556 -26.18 -21.78 10.62
N GLN A 557 -25.28 -22.03 11.58
CA GLN A 557 -25.34 -21.41 12.91
C GLN A 557 -24.65 -20.04 12.98
N ALA A 558 -23.57 -19.80 12.24
CA ALA A 558 -22.81 -18.54 12.34
C ALA A 558 -23.42 -17.38 11.54
N GLN A 559 -24.06 -17.63 10.39
CA GLN A 559 -24.68 -16.57 9.57
C GLN A 559 -26.16 -16.30 9.89
N ALA A 560 -26.90 -17.27 10.44
CA ALA A 560 -28.28 -17.05 10.88
C ALA A 560 -28.37 -16.16 12.14
N GLY A 561 -27.31 -16.11 12.98
CA GLY A 561 -27.33 -15.38 14.25
C GLY A 561 -26.98 -13.89 14.17
N ARG A 562 -26.28 -13.42 13.12
CA ARG A 562 -25.82 -12.01 13.04
C ARG A 562 -26.46 -11.18 11.93
N SER A 563 -26.84 -11.77 10.80
CA SER A 563 -27.40 -10.99 9.68
C SER A 563 -28.91 -10.74 9.76
N PHE A 564 -29.65 -11.48 10.61
CA PHE A 564 -31.12 -11.40 10.62
C PHE A 564 -31.69 -10.38 11.62
N ARG A 565 -30.96 -10.01 12.68
CA ARG A 565 -31.39 -8.98 13.66
C ARG A 565 -31.17 -7.55 13.16
N GLU A 566 -30.11 -7.31 12.40
CA GLU A 566 -29.76 -5.95 11.94
C GLU A 566 -30.56 -5.53 10.69
N CYS A 567 -31.02 -6.48 9.87
CA CYS A 567 -31.85 -6.17 8.70
C CYS A 567 -33.34 -5.94 9.06
N LEU A 568 -33.82 -6.49 10.19
CA LEU A 568 -35.22 -6.33 10.64
C LEU A 568 -35.47 -5.07 11.49
N GLN A 569 -34.43 -4.41 12.03
CA GLN A 569 -34.58 -3.12 12.72
C GLN A 569 -34.55 -1.90 11.78
N GLY A 570 -34.13 -2.06 10.52
CA GLY A 570 -34.06 -1.00 9.51
C GLY A 570 -35.32 -0.84 8.64
N HIS A 571 -36.32 -1.72 8.75
CA HIS A 571 -37.50 -1.75 7.87
C HIS A 571 -38.86 -1.70 8.61
N LEU A 572 -38.88 -1.26 9.87
CA LEU A 572 -40.12 -1.05 10.65
C LEU A 572 -40.34 0.42 11.08
N LYS A 573 -39.83 1.40 10.31
CA LYS A 573 -40.04 2.83 10.61
C LYS A 573 -40.50 3.73 9.46
N HIS A 574 -40.87 3.17 8.31
CA HIS A 574 -41.66 3.90 7.29
C HIS A 574 -42.77 2.99 6.79
N ASP A 575 -43.95 3.56 6.59
CA ASP A 575 -45.23 2.94 6.22
C ASP A 575 -46.01 2.19 7.30
N ALA A 576 -46.32 2.94 8.37
CA ALA A 576 -47.67 2.89 8.93
C ALA A 576 -48.36 4.23 8.62
N GLY A 577 -49.25 4.24 7.62
CA GLY A 577 -50.17 5.36 7.42
C GLY A 577 -50.53 5.65 5.96
N GLN A 578 -51.42 4.86 5.36
CA GLN A 578 -52.67 5.32 4.73
C GLN A 578 -53.29 4.18 3.89
N VAL A 579 -54.42 3.68 4.41
CA VAL A 579 -55.59 3.02 3.79
C VAL A 579 -55.35 2.00 2.68
#